data_AF-A0A2E1ZPD0-F1
#
_entry.id   AF-A0A2E1ZPD0-F1
#
_cell.length_a   1.000
_cell.length_b   1.000
_cell.length_c   1.000
_cell.angle_alpha   90.00
_cell.angle_beta   90.00
_cell.angle_gamma   90.00
#
_symmetry.space_group_name_H-M   'P 1'
#
loop_
_entity.id
_entity.type
_entity.pdbx_description
1 polymer ?
#
loop_
_entity_poly.entity_id
_entity_poly.type
_entity_poly.pdbx_seq_one_letter_code
_entity_poly.pdbx_strand_id
1 'polypeptide(L)' 'MGIIFLTIAPLGLAISFIESLKPILAPGTYLSELILGGSSGLLYFIITIVANGLIYTSAFFILFLARKKNKNS' A
#
# COMPACT_ATOMS: atom_id res chain seq x y z
N MET A 1 -7.40 35.33 -4.72
CA MET A 1 -6.74 34.57 -3.65
C MET A 1 -7.66 33.56 -2.96
N GLY A 2 -8.87 33.92 -2.53
CA GLY A 2 -9.78 32.97 -1.83
C GLY A 2 -10.17 31.69 -2.59
N ILE A 3 -10.36 31.77 -3.91
CA ILE A 3 -10.73 30.60 -4.76
C ILE A 3 -9.61 29.56 -4.81
N ILE A 4 -8.34 29.99 -4.74
CA ILE A 4 -7.17 29.10 -4.80
C ILE A 4 -7.09 28.27 -3.51
N PHE A 5 -7.31 28.89 -2.35
CA PHE A 5 -7.39 28.19 -1.06
C PHE A 5 -8.60 27.24 -1.00
N LEU A 6 -9.72 27.61 -1.61
CA LEU A 6 -10.91 26.76 -1.71
C LEU A 6 -10.67 25.49 -2.55
N THR A 7 -9.79 25.55 -3.55
CA THR A 7 -9.38 24.37 -4.33
C THR A 7 -8.25 23.56 -3.69
N ILE A 8 -7.37 24.22 -2.92
CA ILE A 8 -6.25 23.56 -2.22
C ILE A 8 -6.74 22.75 -1.02
N ALA A 9 -7.75 23.22 -0.29
CA ALA A 9 -8.24 22.52 0.89
C ALA A 9 -8.79 21.10 0.60
N PRO A 10 -9.64 20.89 -0.43
CA PRO A 10 -10.04 19.55 -0.87
C PRO A 10 -8.85 18.72 -1.37
N LEU A 11 -7.87 19.35 -2.03
CA LEU A 11 -6.67 18.67 -2.52
C LEU A 11 -5.82 18.14 -1.36
N GLY A 12 -5.57 18.97 -0.34
CA GLY A 12 -4.82 18.58 0.85
C GLY A 12 -5.53 17.47 1.64
N LEU A 13 -6.86 17.50 1.70
CA LEU A 13 -7.67 16.47 2.34
C LEU A 13 -7.65 15.15 1.54
N ALA A 14 -7.69 15.22 0.21
CA ALA A 14 -7.54 14.04 -0.64
C ALA A 14 -6.14 13.40 -0.50
N ILE A 15 -5.08 14.22 -0.42
CA ILE A 15 -3.70 13.75 -0.23
C ILE A 15 -3.55 13.08 1.13
N SER A 16 -4.02 13.71 2.22
CA SER A 16 -3.93 13.13 3.56
C SER A 16 -4.73 11.82 3.69
N PHE A 17 -5.86 11.72 2.99
CA PHE A 17 -6.64 10.50 2.93
C PHE A 17 -5.89 9.37 2.19
N ILE A 18 -5.26 9.67 1.04
CA ILE A 18 -4.42 8.70 0.32
C ILE A 18 -3.22 8.28 1.17
N GLU A 19 -2.58 9.23 1.85
CA GLU A 19 -1.43 8.96 2.71
C GLU A 19 -1.80 8.09 3.92
N SER A 20 -2.97 8.31 4.52
CA SER A 20 -3.53 7.45 5.56
C SER A 20 -3.84 6.04 5.05
N LEU A 21 -4.26 5.89 3.79
CA LEU A 21 -4.56 4.59 3.19
C LEU A 21 -3.33 3.89 2.61
N LYS A 22 -2.23 4.62 2.39
CA LYS A 22 -0.96 4.14 1.85
C LYS A 22 -0.44 2.84 2.51
N PRO A 23 -0.48 2.65 3.85
CA PRO A 23 -0.06 1.38 4.46
C PRO A 23 -0.95 0.19 4.10
N ILE A 24 -2.22 0.43 3.76
CA ILE A 24 -3.19 -0.62 3.35
C ILE A 24 -3.14 -0.83 1.84
N LEU A 25 -2.98 0.24 1.06
CA LEU A 25 -2.92 0.20 -0.41
C LEU A 25 -1.57 -0.31 -0.94
N ALA A 26 -0.49 -0.07 -0.21
CA ALA A 26 0.85 -0.46 -0.60
C ALA A 26 1.67 -0.88 0.64
N PRO A 27 1.31 -1.99 1.31
CA PRO A 27 2.09 -2.48 2.44
C PRO A 27 3.57 -2.74 2.07
N GLY A 28 3.85 -3.04 0.79
CA GLY A 28 5.20 -3.16 0.25
C GLY A 28 6.04 -1.87 0.32
N THR A 29 5.43 -0.68 0.23
CA THR A 29 6.18 0.59 0.36
C THR A 29 6.66 0.78 1.80
N TYR A 30 5.81 0.41 2.77
CA TYR A 30 6.14 0.50 4.19
C TYR A 30 7.26 -0.46 4.58
N LEU A 31 7.20 -1.72 4.12
CA LEU A 31 8.28 -2.68 4.34
C LEU A 31 9.58 -2.25 3.66
N SER A 32 9.50 -1.68 2.45
CA SER A 32 10.68 -1.21 1.74
C SER A 32 11.31 0.00 2.43
N GLU A 33 10.51 0.92 2.96
CA GLU A 33 11.00 2.03 3.80
C GLU A 33 11.67 1.52 5.08
N LEU A 34 11.09 0.52 5.74
CA LEU A 34 11.65 -0.09 6.94
C LEU A 34 13.01 -0.77 6.68
N ILE A 35 13.13 -1.46 5.55
CA ILE A 35 14.36 -2.20 5.19
C ILE A 35 15.44 -1.26 4.64
N LEU A 36 15.05 -0.27 3.83
CA LEU A 36 15.97 0.59 3.08
C LEU A 36 16.17 1.98 3.71
N GLY A 37 15.54 2.26 4.85
CA GLY A 37 15.76 3.46 5.65
C GLY A 37 15.42 4.79 4.94
N GLY A 38 14.43 4.79 4.05
CA GLY A 38 14.06 5.98 3.28
C GLY A 38 14.90 6.24 2.02
N SER A 39 15.70 5.26 1.57
CA SER A 39 16.36 5.31 0.26
C SER A 39 15.33 5.44 -0.86
N SER A 40 15.44 6.49 -1.68
CA SER A 40 14.63 6.67 -2.89
C SER A 40 15.48 6.34 -4.12
N GLY A 41 15.05 5.33 -4.89
CA GLY A 41 15.80 4.87 -6.05
C GLY A 41 15.18 3.65 -6.74
N LEU A 42 15.81 3.24 -7.84
CA LEU A 42 15.33 2.12 -8.67
C LEU A 42 15.20 0.81 -7.87
N LEU A 43 16.14 0.56 -6.96
CA LEU A 43 16.10 -0.61 -6.06
C LEU A 43 14.92 -0.56 -5.08
N TYR A 44 14.61 0.62 -4.52
CA TYR A 44 13.44 0.79 -3.66
C TYR A 44 12.15 0.45 -4.40
N PHE A 45 12.03 0.88 -5.66
CA PHE A 45 10.87 0.59 -6.49
C PHE A 45 10.72 -0.91 -6.76
N ILE A 46 11.81 -1.58 -7.12
CA ILE A 46 11.82 -3.04 -7.38
C ILE A 46 11.42 -3.81 -6.11
N ILE A 47 12.04 -3.50 -4.98
CA ILE A 47 11.77 -4.16 -3.70
C ILE A 47 10.33 -3.93 -3.26
N THR A 48 9.81 -2.71 -3.44
CA THR A 48 8.42 -2.35 -3.15
C THR A 48 7.43 -3.18 -3.95
N ILE A 49 7.65 -3.31 -5.27
CA ILE A 49 6.78 -4.09 -6.15
C ILE A 49 6.79 -5.57 -5.75
N VAL A 50 7.98 -6.13 -5.52
CA VAL A 50 8.14 -7.54 -5.13
C VAL A 50 7.46 -7.79 -3.78
N ALA A 51 7.68 -6.91 -2.79
CA ALA A 51 7.06 -7.01 -1.47
C ALA A 51 5.53 -6.95 -1.57
N ASN A 52 4.97 -6.00 -2.32
CA ASN A 52 3.53 -5.92 -2.54
C ASN A 52 2.99 -7.19 -3.20
N GLY A 53 3.63 -7.67 -4.26
CA GLY A 53 3.24 -8.89 -4.96
C GLY A 53 3.19 -10.11 -4.03
N LEU A 54 4.21 -10.28 -3.19
CA LEU A 54 4.27 -11.38 -2.21
C LEU A 54 3.17 -11.27 -1.15
N ILE A 55 2.91 -10.09 -0.62
CA ILE A 55 1.88 -9.88 0.40
C ILE A 55 0.50 -10.21 -0.16
N TYR A 56 0.14 -9.68 -1.33
CA TYR A 56 -1.17 -9.97 -1.93
C TYR A 56 -1.30 -11.43 -2.38
N THR A 57 -0.23 -12.03 -2.92
CA THR A 57 -0.24 -13.44 -3.33
C THR A 57 -0.41 -14.36 -2.12
N SER A 58 0.32 -14.11 -1.03
CA SER A 58 0.20 -14.89 0.21
C SER A 58 -1.17 -14.73 0.86
N ALA A 59 -1.71 -13.51 0.93
CA ALA A 59 -3.07 -13.26 1.41
C ALA A 59 -4.12 -14.02 0.59
N PHE A 60 -4.00 -13.99 -0.75
CA PHE A 60 -4.88 -14.76 -1.64
C PHE A 60 -4.77 -16.26 -1.38
N PHE A 61 -3.56 -16.78 -1.24
CA PHE A 61 -3.33 -18.21 -1.00
C PHE A 61 -3.91 -18.67 0.34
N ILE A 62 -3.75 -17.86 1.40
CA ILE A 62 -4.33 -18.11 2.72
C ILE A 62 -5.86 -18.14 2.63
N LEU A 63 -6.47 -17.16 1.96
CA LEU A 63 -7.93 -17.13 1.76
C LEU A 63 -8.43 -18.33 0.94
N PHE A 64 -7.71 -18.70 -0.11
CA PHE A 64 -8.03 -19.86 -0.94
C PHE A 64 -7.97 -21.16 -0.12
N LEU A 65 -6.91 -21.33 0.68
CA LEU A 65 -6.72 -22.51 1.54
C LEU A 65 -7.80 -22.57 2.63
N ALA A 66 -8.13 -21.44 3.26
CA ALA A 66 -9.20 -21.33 4.25
C ALA A 66 -10.57 -21.69 3.66
N ARG A 67 -10.87 -21.22 2.45
CA ARG A 67 -12.09 -21.60 1.72
C ARG A 67 -12.14 -23.09 1.37
N LYS A 68 -11.01 -23.67 0.96
CA LYS A 68 -10.92 -25.12 0.67
C LYS A 68 -11.19 -25.95 1.93
N LYS A 69 -10.63 -25.56 3.07
CA LYS A 69 -10.85 -26.24 4.35
C LYS A 69 -12.32 -26.22 4.76
N ASN A 70 -13.02 -25.10 4.54
CA ASN A 70 -14.44 -24.94 4.90
C ASN A 70 -15.40 -25.70 3.97
N LYS A 71 -14.97 -26.10 2.77
CA LYS A 71 -15.79 -26.89 1.83
C LYS A 71 -15.65 -28.41 2.03
N ASN A 72 -14.62 -28.83 2.76
CA ASN A 72 -14.32 -30.24 3.07
C ASN A 72 -14.70 -30.63 4.51
N SER A 73 -15.32 -29.72 5.27
CA SER A 73 -15.91 -29.97 6.59
C SER A 73 -17.43 -30.03 6.49
#